data_AF-A0A7C7GAT5-F1
#
_entry.id   AF-A0A7C7GAT5-F1
#
_cell.length_a   1.000
_cell.length_b   1.000
_cell.length_c   1.000
_cell.angle_alpha   90.00
_cell.angle_beta   90.00
_cell.angle_gamma   90.00
#
_symmetry.space_group_name_H-M   'P 1'
#
loop_
_entity.id
_entity.type
_entity.pdbx_description
1 polymer ?
#
loop_
_entity_poly.entity_id
_entity_poly.type
_entity_poly.pdbx_seq_one_letter_code
_entity_poly.pdbx_strand_id
1 'polypeptide(L)'
;MRGILSITISLITVIFFNNDFVNAQITITQTDFAVSGEAILASNDTMPSAAILVGDTGSQSWDFSSLQKHSIDTTFYIDPATTPYASDFSGANLATDADGLVGFITTTSSEVNFVGFAGAFFPPPAAPLSVPYTPAQKIIEFPYTDGSNFQDTYGFRINFSGASVGAPIDSIGNGHTSIINYTVDGYGMITTPKG
;
A
#
# COMPACT_ATOMS: atom_id res chain seq x y z
N MET A 1 78.74 -6.98 -15.94
CA MET A 1 77.82 -7.17 -14.78
C MET A 1 77.63 -5.80 -14.15
N ARG A 2 76.47 -5.16 -14.35
CA ARG A 2 75.33 -5.07 -13.39
C ARG A 2 75.75 -4.33 -12.10
N GLY A 3 75.16 -3.21 -11.69
CA GLY A 3 73.83 -2.72 -12.03
C GLY A 3 73.60 -1.24 -11.74
N ILE A 4 72.52 -0.77 -12.35
CA ILE A 4 71.90 0.55 -12.26
C ILE A 4 71.09 0.57 -10.95
N LEU A 5 71.35 1.54 -10.06
CA LEU A 5 70.45 1.83 -8.95
C LEU A 5 69.29 2.68 -9.48
N SER A 6 68.12 2.07 -9.58
CA SER A 6 66.86 2.76 -9.88
C SER A 6 66.27 3.26 -8.56
N ILE A 7 66.13 4.58 -8.39
CA ILE A 7 65.45 5.20 -7.25
C ILE A 7 63.98 5.36 -7.66
N THR A 8 63.11 4.51 -7.12
CA THR A 8 61.65 4.66 -7.24
C THR A 8 61.14 5.63 -6.18
N ILE A 9 60.67 6.81 -6.61
CA ILE A 9 59.92 7.74 -5.76
C ILE A 9 58.50 7.17 -5.62
N SER A 10 58.14 6.71 -4.42
CA SER A 10 56.78 6.26 -4.12
C SER A 10 55.85 7.47 -3.97
N LEU A 11 54.82 7.51 -4.81
CA LEU A 11 53.74 8.49 -4.77
C LEU A 11 52.81 8.14 -3.59
N ILE A 12 52.79 8.96 -2.55
CA ILE A 12 51.77 8.86 -1.49
C ILE A 12 50.47 9.44 -2.06
N THR A 13 49.54 8.57 -2.44
CA THR A 13 48.16 8.96 -2.74
C THR A 13 47.45 9.23 -1.41
N VAL A 14 47.20 10.50 -1.11
CA VAL A 14 46.29 10.90 -0.03
C VAL A 14 44.86 10.67 -0.53
N ILE A 15 44.21 9.61 -0.03
CA ILE A 15 42.78 9.38 -0.24
C ILE A 15 42.03 10.32 0.70
N PHE A 16 41.44 11.38 0.16
CA PHE A 16 40.43 12.15 0.88
C PHE A 16 39.17 11.28 0.98
N PHE A 17 38.93 10.69 2.16
CA PHE A 17 37.62 10.14 2.50
C PHE A 17 36.67 11.32 2.71
N ASN A 18 35.99 11.75 1.64
CA ASN A 18 34.76 12.51 1.81
C ASN A 18 33.76 11.56 2.47
N ASN A 19 33.57 11.72 3.79
CA ASN A 19 32.41 11.15 4.47
C ASN A 19 31.21 12.00 4.05
N ASP A 20 30.76 11.81 2.82
CA ASP A 20 29.42 12.21 2.45
C ASP A 20 28.49 11.32 3.27
N PHE A 21 27.97 11.87 4.37
CA PHE A 21 26.81 11.32 5.04
C PHE A 21 25.64 11.45 4.06
N VAL A 22 25.55 10.51 3.12
CA VAL A 22 24.34 10.31 2.35
C VAL A 22 23.28 9.94 3.37
N ASN A 23 22.39 10.88 3.67
CA ASN A 23 21.14 10.53 4.34
C ASN A 23 20.47 9.50 3.41
N ALA A 24 20.48 8.23 3.83
CA ALA A 24 19.83 7.18 3.06
C ALA A 24 18.37 7.60 2.86
N GLN A 25 17.91 7.61 1.61
CA GLN A 25 16.54 7.96 1.29
C GLN A 25 15.61 6.99 2.03
N ILE A 26 14.58 7.52 2.70
CA ILE A 26 13.54 6.70 3.33
C ILE A 26 12.97 5.80 2.24
N THR A 27 13.07 4.50 2.46
CA THR A 27 12.67 3.48 1.49
C THR A 27 11.72 2.52 2.18
N ILE A 28 10.51 2.41 1.63
CA ILE A 28 9.53 1.41 2.04
C ILE A 28 9.62 0.25 1.05
N THR A 29 9.67 -0.96 1.57
CA THR A 29 9.79 -2.19 0.81
C THR A 29 8.64 -3.13 1.14
N GLN A 30 8.58 -4.28 0.47
CA GLN A 30 7.57 -5.29 0.79
C GLN A 30 7.60 -5.70 2.26
N THR A 31 8.76 -5.71 2.92
CA THR A 31 8.87 -6.19 4.31
C THR A 31 8.24 -5.23 5.31
N ASP A 32 7.93 -4.00 4.87
CA ASP A 32 7.21 -3.00 5.66
C ASP A 32 5.68 -3.09 5.45
N PHE A 33 5.22 -3.97 4.55
CA PHE A 33 3.81 -4.24 4.31
C PHE A 33 3.31 -5.43 5.13
N ALA A 34 2.01 -5.47 5.38
CA ALA A 34 1.38 -6.52 6.18
C ALA A 34 1.57 -7.92 5.60
N VAL A 35 1.67 -8.91 6.48
CA VAL A 35 1.62 -10.34 6.14
C VAL A 35 0.41 -11.03 6.75
N SER A 36 0.08 -12.21 6.24
CA SER A 36 -1.06 -13.00 6.75
C SER A 36 -0.86 -13.37 8.24
N GLY A 37 -1.91 -13.18 9.03
CA GLY A 37 -1.92 -13.37 10.48
C GLY A 37 -1.68 -12.09 11.28
N GLU A 38 -1.36 -10.97 10.63
CA GLU A 38 -1.14 -9.69 11.30
C GLU A 38 -2.43 -8.88 11.49
N ALA A 39 -2.41 -8.03 12.50
CA ALA A 39 -3.45 -7.05 12.76
C ALA A 39 -2.82 -5.66 12.87
N ILE A 40 -3.30 -4.72 12.06
CA ILE A 40 -2.90 -3.31 12.13
C ILE A 40 -3.94 -2.54 12.93
N LEU A 41 -3.49 -1.89 14.00
CA LEU A 41 -4.34 -1.05 14.85
C LEU A 41 -4.27 0.41 14.38
N ALA A 42 -5.40 0.96 13.96
CA ALA A 42 -5.54 2.37 13.60
C ALA A 42 -6.26 3.12 14.73
N SER A 43 -5.63 4.17 15.28
CA SER A 43 -6.29 5.06 16.24
C SER A 43 -6.90 6.25 15.53
N ASN A 44 -8.17 6.53 15.78
CA ASN A 44 -8.90 7.61 15.14
C ASN A 44 -9.18 8.76 16.12
N ASP A 45 -8.92 9.99 15.67
CA ASP A 45 -9.31 11.23 16.32
C ASP A 45 -10.45 11.87 15.54
N THR A 46 -11.64 11.99 16.15
CA THR A 46 -12.82 12.62 15.52
C THR A 46 -12.88 14.13 15.71
N MET A 47 -11.97 14.71 16.51
CA MET A 47 -11.91 16.16 16.79
C MET A 47 -10.46 16.68 16.71
N PRO A 48 -9.73 16.44 15.61
CA PRO A 48 -8.36 16.90 15.48
C PRO A 48 -8.28 18.42 15.43
N SER A 49 -7.18 18.98 15.94
CA SER A 49 -6.90 20.42 15.82
C SER A 49 -6.81 20.83 14.35
N ALA A 50 -7.42 21.96 13.99
CA ALA A 50 -7.31 22.55 12.65
C ALA A 50 -5.87 23.00 12.31
N ALA A 51 -4.96 23.01 13.29
CA ALA A 51 -3.54 23.28 13.08
C ALA A 51 -2.75 22.07 12.52
N ILE A 52 -3.34 20.86 12.51
CA ILE A 52 -2.72 19.68 11.91
C ILE A 52 -2.79 19.82 10.39
N LEU A 53 -1.63 19.77 9.73
CA LEU A 53 -1.50 19.93 8.28
C LEU A 53 -1.02 18.62 7.64
N VAL A 54 -1.51 18.36 6.42
CA VAL A 54 -1.10 17.21 5.61
C VAL A 54 0.32 17.38 5.02
N GLY A 55 0.89 18.58 5.08
CA GLY A 55 2.20 18.92 4.51
C GLY A 55 2.10 19.45 3.08
N ASP A 56 3.27 19.66 2.47
CA ASP A 56 3.50 20.07 1.08
C ASP A 56 4.58 19.15 0.45
N THR A 57 4.94 19.36 -0.81
CA THR A 57 6.03 18.65 -1.48
C THR A 57 7.39 18.89 -0.78
N GLY A 58 8.27 17.90 -0.79
CA GLY A 58 9.64 17.95 -0.31
C GLY A 58 9.80 17.57 1.17
N SER A 59 10.81 18.16 1.81
CA SER A 59 11.13 17.89 3.22
C SER A 59 10.12 18.55 4.15
N GLN A 60 9.42 17.75 4.94
CA GLN A 60 8.36 18.17 5.84
C GLN A 60 8.67 17.77 7.30
N SER A 61 8.02 18.46 8.22
CA SER A 61 7.92 18.01 9.61
C SER A 61 6.44 17.96 9.98
N TRP A 62 5.95 16.76 10.22
CA TRP A 62 4.57 16.54 10.63
C TRP A 62 4.50 16.38 12.14
N ASP A 63 3.84 17.33 12.81
CA ASP A 63 3.59 17.25 14.25
C ASP A 63 2.15 16.82 14.52
N PHE A 64 2.00 15.55 14.88
CA PHE A 64 0.74 14.95 15.30
C PHE A 64 0.66 14.76 16.81
N SER A 65 1.53 15.40 17.60
CA SER A 65 1.58 15.23 19.05
C SER A 65 0.28 15.58 19.77
N SER A 66 -0.53 16.45 19.16
CA SER A 66 -1.82 16.87 19.70
C SER A 66 -2.97 15.87 19.48
N LEU A 67 -2.81 14.88 18.60
CA LEU A 67 -3.87 13.91 18.30
C LEU A 67 -4.29 13.12 19.54
N GLN A 68 -5.60 12.95 19.70
CA GLN A 68 -6.21 12.19 20.78
C GLN A 68 -6.79 10.86 20.27
N LYS A 69 -6.73 9.83 21.10
CA LYS A 69 -7.30 8.52 20.76
C LYS A 69 -8.77 8.46 21.18
N HIS A 70 -9.68 8.65 20.23
CA HIS A 70 -11.13 8.54 20.46
C HIS A 70 -11.65 7.13 20.22
N SER A 71 -11.23 6.47 19.13
CA SER A 71 -11.53 5.07 18.87
C SER A 71 -10.30 4.34 18.32
N ILE A 72 -10.37 3.01 18.35
CA ILE A 72 -9.40 2.13 17.70
C ILE A 72 -10.18 1.27 16.71
N ASP A 73 -9.67 1.19 15.50
CA ASP A 73 -10.08 0.25 14.49
C ASP A 73 -8.96 -0.78 14.25
N THR A 74 -9.31 -1.98 13.79
CA THR A 74 -8.37 -3.07 13.56
C THR A 74 -8.58 -3.66 12.17
N THR A 75 -7.54 -3.60 11.35
CA THR A 75 -7.49 -4.30 10.07
C THR A 75 -6.78 -5.64 10.27
N PHE A 76 -7.49 -6.74 10.05
CA PHE A 76 -6.91 -8.08 10.07
C PHE A 76 -6.49 -8.50 8.68
N TYR A 77 -5.26 -8.95 8.56
CA TYR A 77 -4.74 -9.56 7.35
C TYR A 77 -4.72 -11.08 7.53
N ILE A 78 -5.42 -11.78 6.64
CA ILE A 78 -5.65 -13.23 6.72
C ILE A 78 -5.24 -13.91 5.42
N ASP A 79 -5.15 -15.25 5.48
CA ASP A 79 -4.93 -16.07 4.29
C ASP A 79 -6.22 -16.11 3.45
N PRO A 80 -6.19 -15.70 2.16
CA PRO A 80 -7.33 -15.78 1.26
C PRO A 80 -8.01 -17.15 1.22
N ALA A 81 -7.24 -18.24 1.39
CA ALA A 81 -7.76 -19.60 1.38
C ALA A 81 -8.70 -19.92 2.56
N THR A 82 -8.67 -19.11 3.62
CA THR A 82 -9.58 -19.24 4.77
C THR A 82 -10.92 -18.54 4.53
N THR A 83 -11.04 -17.77 3.46
CA THR A 83 -12.25 -17.02 3.12
C THR A 83 -13.23 -17.88 2.30
N PRO A 84 -14.54 -17.61 2.36
CA PRO A 84 -15.53 -18.29 1.50
C PRO A 84 -15.36 -18.03 0.00
N TYR A 85 -14.58 -17.00 -0.39
CA TYR A 85 -14.44 -16.54 -1.77
C TYR A 85 -13.10 -16.92 -2.41
N ALA A 86 -12.33 -17.81 -1.78
CA ALA A 86 -10.99 -18.20 -2.24
C ALA A 86 -10.93 -18.65 -3.71
N SER A 87 -11.99 -19.30 -4.20
CA SER A 87 -12.09 -19.75 -5.61
C SER A 87 -12.12 -18.60 -6.60
N ASP A 88 -12.71 -17.47 -6.20
CA ASP A 88 -12.96 -16.32 -7.08
C ASP A 88 -11.71 -15.41 -7.16
N PHE A 89 -10.79 -15.54 -6.20
CA PHE A 89 -9.57 -14.74 -6.07
C PHE A 89 -8.32 -15.61 -5.94
N SER A 90 -8.17 -16.62 -6.81
CA SER A 90 -7.08 -17.61 -6.75
C SER A 90 -5.66 -17.03 -6.90
N GLY A 91 -5.52 -15.79 -7.38
CA GLY A 91 -4.23 -15.07 -7.48
C GLY A 91 -3.88 -14.23 -6.25
N ALA A 92 -4.78 -14.08 -5.28
CA ALA A 92 -4.52 -13.34 -4.06
C ALA A 92 -3.63 -14.15 -3.10
N ASN A 93 -2.75 -13.47 -2.38
CA ASN A 93 -1.94 -14.07 -1.30
C ASN A 93 -2.17 -13.43 0.07
N LEU A 94 -3.03 -12.41 0.12
CA LEU A 94 -3.43 -11.73 1.34
C LEU A 94 -4.90 -11.30 1.20
N ALA A 95 -5.65 -11.35 2.29
CA ALA A 95 -7.01 -10.83 2.35
C ALA A 95 -7.21 -9.99 3.61
N THR A 96 -8.13 -9.04 3.55
CA THR A 96 -8.59 -8.25 4.70
C THR A 96 -10.09 -8.39 4.84
N ASP A 97 -10.60 -8.53 6.06
CA ASP A 97 -12.04 -8.59 6.34
C ASP A 97 -12.47 -7.36 7.13
N ALA A 98 -13.46 -6.64 6.60
CA ALA A 98 -14.15 -5.56 7.27
C ALA A 98 -15.65 -5.89 7.33
N ASP A 99 -16.10 -6.42 8.46
CA ASP A 99 -17.49 -6.76 8.74
C ASP A 99 -18.18 -7.61 7.64
N GLY A 100 -17.46 -8.60 7.11
CA GLY A 100 -17.98 -9.52 6.08
C GLY A 100 -17.82 -8.99 4.64
N LEU A 101 -17.18 -7.84 4.46
CA LEU A 101 -16.64 -7.40 3.18
C LEU A 101 -15.15 -7.74 3.14
N VAL A 102 -14.80 -8.72 2.30
CA VAL A 102 -13.44 -9.24 2.19
C VAL A 102 -12.75 -8.60 0.99
N GLY A 103 -11.67 -7.87 1.23
CA GLY A 103 -10.77 -7.36 0.20
C GLY A 103 -9.63 -8.33 -0.08
N PHE A 104 -9.25 -8.50 -1.34
CA PHE A 104 -8.21 -9.43 -1.78
C PHE A 104 -7.02 -8.67 -2.35
N ILE A 105 -5.82 -9.11 -1.97
CA ILE A 105 -4.57 -8.44 -2.26
C ILE A 105 -3.55 -9.47 -2.78
N THR A 106 -2.76 -9.05 -3.76
CA THR A 106 -1.53 -9.74 -4.17
C THR A 106 -0.34 -8.85 -3.85
N THR A 107 0.48 -9.29 -2.90
CA THR A 107 1.71 -8.62 -2.49
C THR A 107 2.93 -9.38 -3.04
N THR A 108 3.82 -8.66 -3.72
CA THR A 108 5.09 -9.20 -4.22
C THR A 108 6.25 -8.34 -3.73
N SER A 109 7.49 -8.73 -4.03
CA SER A 109 8.66 -7.91 -3.71
C SER A 109 8.71 -6.58 -4.47
N SER A 110 7.94 -6.42 -5.56
CA SER A 110 7.96 -5.24 -6.43
C SER A 110 6.70 -4.39 -6.36
N GLU A 111 5.57 -4.93 -5.90
CA GLU A 111 4.32 -4.18 -5.85
C GLU A 111 3.26 -4.84 -4.96
N VAL A 112 2.28 -4.04 -4.57
CA VAL A 112 1.03 -4.48 -3.95
C VAL A 112 -0.12 -4.15 -4.90
N ASN A 113 -0.94 -5.15 -5.21
CA ASN A 113 -2.14 -5.02 -6.02
C ASN A 113 -3.38 -5.37 -5.21
N PHE A 114 -4.39 -4.51 -5.25
CA PHE A 114 -5.74 -4.82 -4.81
C PHE A 114 -6.49 -5.49 -5.97
N VAL A 115 -6.81 -6.78 -5.82
CA VAL A 115 -7.35 -7.61 -6.90
C VAL A 115 -8.87 -7.67 -6.92
N GLY A 116 -9.52 -7.06 -5.92
CA GLY A 116 -10.96 -6.93 -5.84
C GLY A 116 -11.49 -7.26 -4.46
N PHE A 117 -12.80 -7.41 -4.34
CA PHE A 117 -13.47 -7.61 -3.07
C PHE A 117 -14.72 -8.46 -3.23
N ALA A 118 -15.17 -9.09 -2.14
CA ALA A 118 -16.38 -9.90 -2.11
C ALA A 118 -17.10 -9.77 -0.79
N GLY A 119 -18.43 -9.86 -0.82
CA GLY A 119 -19.25 -9.73 0.36
C GLY A 119 -20.72 -9.51 0.05
N ALA A 120 -21.51 -9.26 1.10
CA ALA A 120 -22.92 -8.92 0.97
C ALA A 120 -23.08 -7.41 0.74
N PHE A 121 -23.40 -7.01 -0.50
CA PHE A 121 -23.66 -5.60 -0.85
C PHE A 121 -25.10 -5.17 -0.65
N PHE A 122 -26.00 -6.14 -0.51
CA PHE A 122 -27.43 -5.91 -0.43
C PHE A 122 -28.00 -6.63 0.78
N PRO A 123 -29.07 -6.10 1.39
CA PRO A 123 -29.72 -6.77 2.51
C PRO A 123 -30.19 -8.18 2.13
N PRO A 124 -30.28 -9.10 3.11
CA PRO A 124 -30.87 -10.42 2.90
C PRO A 124 -32.26 -10.32 2.26
N PRO A 125 -32.64 -11.25 1.34
CA PRO A 125 -31.99 -12.53 1.04
C PRO A 125 -30.95 -12.48 -0.10
N ALA A 126 -30.44 -11.31 -0.46
CA ALA A 126 -29.44 -11.19 -1.52
C ALA A 126 -28.21 -12.05 -1.25
N ALA A 127 -27.76 -12.80 -2.26
CA ALA A 127 -26.52 -13.54 -2.16
C ALA A 127 -25.31 -12.59 -2.18
N PRO A 128 -24.22 -12.91 -1.47
CA PRO A 128 -22.95 -12.21 -1.63
C PRO A 128 -22.47 -12.23 -3.08
N LEU A 129 -21.72 -11.21 -3.46
CA LEU A 129 -21.14 -11.09 -4.79
C LEU A 129 -19.62 -10.98 -4.69
N SER A 130 -18.92 -11.51 -5.70
CA SER A 130 -17.49 -11.32 -5.89
C SER A 130 -17.25 -10.31 -7.02
N VAL A 131 -16.39 -9.34 -6.77
CA VAL A 131 -16.05 -8.25 -7.69
C VAL A 131 -14.55 -8.30 -7.98
N PRO A 132 -14.08 -9.22 -8.84
CA PRO A 132 -12.68 -9.28 -9.24
C PRO A 132 -12.34 -8.10 -10.16
N TYR A 133 -11.17 -7.51 -9.94
CA TYR A 133 -10.65 -6.44 -10.77
C TYR A 133 -9.86 -7.01 -11.94
N THR A 134 -10.10 -6.49 -13.13
CA THR A 134 -9.40 -6.89 -14.35
C THR A 134 -9.26 -5.69 -15.29
N PRO A 135 -8.05 -5.08 -15.38
CA PRO A 135 -6.85 -5.40 -14.59
C PRO A 135 -6.99 -5.03 -13.10
N ALA A 136 -6.15 -5.63 -12.25
CA ALA A 136 -6.08 -5.35 -10.81
C ALA A 136 -5.57 -3.92 -10.55
N GLN A 137 -5.88 -3.37 -9.37
CA GLN A 137 -5.45 -2.04 -8.97
C GLN A 137 -4.07 -2.09 -8.33
N LYS A 138 -3.07 -1.42 -8.91
CA LYS A 138 -1.80 -1.19 -8.24
C LYS A 138 -1.96 -0.13 -7.17
N ILE A 139 -1.59 -0.45 -5.93
CA ILE A 139 -1.67 0.50 -4.80
C ILE A 139 -0.30 0.94 -4.30
N ILE A 140 0.73 0.10 -4.43
CA ILE A 140 2.10 0.41 -4.03
C ILE A 140 3.07 -0.20 -5.05
N GLU A 141 4.14 0.54 -5.38
CA GLU A 141 5.30 0.03 -6.11
C GLU A 141 6.52 0.03 -5.17
N PHE A 142 7.29 -1.04 -5.16
CA PHE A 142 8.49 -1.20 -4.35
C PHE A 142 9.76 -1.19 -5.20
N PRO A 143 10.87 -0.61 -4.70
CA PRO A 143 10.94 0.19 -3.48
C PRO A 143 10.17 1.50 -3.63
N TYR A 144 9.57 1.96 -2.54
CA TYR A 144 8.81 3.18 -2.50
C TYR A 144 9.62 4.27 -1.82
N THR A 145 9.95 5.32 -2.56
CA THR A 145 10.81 6.41 -2.11
C THR A 145 10.26 7.76 -2.60
N ASP A 146 10.79 8.86 -2.07
CA ASP A 146 10.46 10.19 -2.59
C ASP A 146 10.77 10.29 -4.10
N GLY A 147 9.78 10.78 -4.86
CA GLY A 147 9.79 10.80 -6.32
C GLY A 147 9.23 9.55 -7.02
N SER A 148 8.96 8.46 -6.29
CA SER A 148 8.25 7.30 -6.85
C SER A 148 6.91 7.73 -7.44
N ASN A 149 6.64 7.32 -8.67
CA ASN A 149 5.39 7.65 -9.35
C ASN A 149 5.01 6.51 -10.30
N PHE A 150 3.70 6.29 -10.43
CA PHE A 150 3.16 5.36 -11.39
C PHE A 150 1.78 5.83 -11.84
N GLN A 151 1.39 5.37 -13.03
CA GLN A 151 0.02 5.47 -13.50
C GLN A 151 -0.56 4.06 -13.57
N ASP A 152 -1.77 3.91 -13.07
CA ASP A 152 -2.50 2.65 -13.12
C ASP A 152 -3.87 2.84 -13.75
N THR A 153 -4.36 1.81 -14.43
CA THR A 153 -5.74 1.74 -14.90
C THR A 153 -6.30 0.42 -14.42
N TYR A 154 -7.36 0.46 -13.63
CA TYR A 154 -8.03 -0.72 -13.11
C TYR A 154 -9.53 -0.63 -13.32
N GLY A 155 -10.21 -1.76 -13.15
CA GLY A 155 -11.66 -1.77 -13.29
C GLY A 155 -12.24 -3.15 -13.04
N PHE A 156 -13.56 -3.23 -13.12
CA PHE A 156 -14.26 -4.50 -13.04
C PHE A 156 -15.47 -4.47 -13.97
N ARG A 157 -15.90 -5.66 -14.38
CA ARG A 157 -17.17 -5.86 -15.07
C ARG A 157 -17.83 -7.10 -14.49
N ILE A 158 -18.97 -6.90 -13.85
CA ILE A 158 -19.74 -7.96 -13.20
C ILE A 158 -21.13 -8.02 -13.82
N ASN A 159 -21.69 -9.23 -13.88
CA ASN A 159 -23.09 -9.44 -14.19
C ASN A 159 -23.70 -10.29 -13.08
N PHE A 160 -24.85 -9.87 -12.58
CA PHE A 160 -25.59 -10.61 -11.56
C PHE A 160 -27.10 -10.54 -11.85
N SER A 161 -27.87 -11.45 -11.26
CA SER A 161 -29.31 -11.48 -11.51
C SER A 161 -30.00 -10.27 -10.87
N GLY A 162 -31.00 -9.69 -11.55
CA GLY A 162 -31.85 -8.66 -10.94
C GLY A 162 -32.60 -9.19 -9.71
N ALA A 163 -32.89 -10.49 -9.66
CA ALA A 163 -33.48 -11.14 -8.49
C ALA A 163 -32.62 -10.98 -7.23
N SER A 164 -31.29 -10.93 -7.36
CA SER A 164 -30.36 -10.73 -6.24
C SER A 164 -30.54 -9.38 -5.53
N VAL A 165 -31.20 -8.42 -6.17
CA VAL A 165 -31.48 -7.08 -5.60
C VAL A 165 -32.98 -6.77 -5.55
N GLY A 166 -33.83 -7.80 -5.72
CA GLY A 166 -35.29 -7.62 -5.73
C GLY A 166 -35.82 -6.86 -6.95
N ALA A 167 -35.05 -6.75 -8.02
CA ALA A 167 -35.48 -6.09 -9.25
C ALA A 167 -36.15 -7.09 -10.21
N PRO A 168 -37.27 -6.74 -10.87
CA PRO A 168 -37.97 -7.60 -11.82
C PRO A 168 -37.30 -7.61 -13.21
N ILE A 169 -35.99 -7.79 -13.22
CA ILE A 169 -35.15 -7.88 -14.44
C ILE A 169 -34.27 -9.12 -14.35
N ASP A 170 -33.97 -9.72 -15.50
CA ASP A 170 -33.21 -10.97 -15.55
C ASP A 170 -31.77 -10.77 -15.06
N SER A 171 -31.06 -9.77 -15.61
CA SER A 171 -29.67 -9.47 -15.30
C SER A 171 -29.37 -7.98 -15.18
N ILE A 172 -28.37 -7.67 -14.37
CA ILE A 172 -27.77 -6.35 -14.19
C ILE A 172 -26.29 -6.48 -14.52
N GLY A 173 -25.81 -5.65 -15.45
CA GLY A 173 -24.39 -5.48 -15.72
C GLY A 173 -23.87 -4.21 -15.06
N ASN A 174 -22.79 -4.32 -14.29
CA ASN A 174 -22.08 -3.18 -13.74
C ASN A 174 -20.63 -3.18 -14.24
N GLY A 175 -20.17 -2.03 -14.71
CA GLY A 175 -18.82 -1.85 -15.21
C GLY A 175 -18.20 -0.60 -14.61
N HIS A 176 -16.97 -0.73 -14.16
CA HIS A 176 -16.17 0.36 -13.60
C HIS A 176 -14.80 0.37 -14.27
N THR A 177 -14.28 1.57 -14.50
CA THR A 177 -12.90 1.78 -14.95
C THR A 177 -12.41 3.08 -14.34
N SER A 178 -11.21 3.02 -13.76
CA SER A 178 -10.55 4.14 -13.11
C SER A 178 -9.11 4.25 -13.60
N ILE A 179 -8.62 5.49 -13.66
CA ILE A 179 -7.22 5.80 -13.93
C ILE A 179 -6.69 6.53 -12.71
N ILE A 180 -5.60 6.03 -12.13
CA ILE A 180 -4.92 6.61 -10.98
C ILE A 180 -3.56 7.14 -11.45
N ASN A 181 -3.22 8.34 -10.98
CA ASN A 181 -1.86 8.85 -11.04
C ASN A 181 -1.36 8.97 -9.62
N TYR A 182 -0.25 8.30 -9.32
CA TYR A 182 0.36 8.31 -8.01
C TYR A 182 1.70 9.04 -8.07
N THR A 183 2.00 9.85 -7.07
CA THR A 183 3.32 10.47 -6.87
C THR A 183 3.61 10.57 -5.37
N VAL A 184 4.75 10.05 -4.94
CA VAL A 184 5.33 10.35 -3.63
C VAL A 184 6.12 11.63 -3.80
N ASP A 185 5.69 12.69 -3.14
CA ASP A 185 6.29 14.01 -3.29
C ASP A 185 6.70 14.63 -1.95
N GLY A 186 6.54 13.94 -0.82
CA GLY A 186 6.90 14.44 0.51
C GLY A 186 7.67 13.41 1.33
N TYR A 187 8.64 13.87 2.10
CA TYR A 187 9.41 13.05 3.05
C TYR A 187 9.74 13.85 4.29
N GLY A 188 10.01 13.20 5.42
CA GLY A 188 10.42 13.93 6.61
C GLY A 188 10.17 13.23 7.93
N MET A 189 10.18 14.01 9.00
CA MET A 189 10.04 13.54 10.37
C MET A 189 8.59 13.65 10.84
N ILE A 190 8.14 12.62 11.55
CA ILE A 190 6.82 12.57 12.18
C ILE A 190 7.00 12.58 13.70
N THR A 191 6.29 13.47 14.39
CA THR A 191 6.14 13.45 15.85
C THR A 191 4.77 12.89 16.18
N THR A 192 4.71 11.83 16.99
CA THR A 192 3.45 11.19 17.39
C THR A 192 3.00 11.69 18.76
N PRO A 193 1.75 11.43 19.21
CA PRO A 193 1.29 11.77 20.56
C PRO A 193 2.16 11.24 21.71
N LYS A 194 3.00 10.23 21.46
CA LYS A 194 3.89 9.63 22.45
C LYS A 194 5.37 10.02 22.30
N GLY A 195 5.67 10.97 21.40
CA GLY A 195 7.03 11.27 20.93
C GLY A 195 7.38 10.36 19.78
#